data_AF-A0A655EBS9-F1
#
_entry.id   AF-A0A655EBS9-F1
#
_cell.length_a   1.000
_cell.length_b   1.000
_cell.length_c   1.000
_cell.angle_alpha   90.00
_cell.angle_beta   90.00
_cell.angle_gamma   90.00
#
_symmetry.space_group_name_H-M   'P 1'
#
loop_
_entity.id
_entity.type
_entity.pdbx_description
1 polymer ?
#
loop_
_entity_poly.entity_id
_entity_poly.type
_entity_poly.pdbx_seq_one_letter_code
_entity_poly.pdbx_strand_id
1 'polypeptide(L)' 'MPRHIEWKHGVCDALGWPHADQADIAAAWRRIRSQVRDWTDLEPALIGRVEELIDFVTQPAGDE' A
#
# COMPACT_ATOMS: atom_id res chain seq x y z
N MET A 1 -10.80 -2.72 3.27
CA MET A 1 -10.58 -4.09 2.78
C MET A 1 -10.92 -5.09 3.89
N PRO A 2 -11.62 -6.19 3.60
CA PRO A 2 -11.92 -7.21 4.61
C PRO A 2 -10.63 -7.79 5.21
N ARG A 3 -10.52 -7.81 6.54
CA ARG A 3 -9.29 -8.22 7.25
C ARG A 3 -8.93 -9.71 7.12
N HIS A 4 -9.82 -10.51 6.54
CA HIS A 4 -9.63 -11.95 6.31
C HIS A 4 -9.14 -12.28 4.89
N ILE A 5 -9.03 -11.28 4.01
CA ILE A 5 -8.51 -11.42 2.66
C ILE A 5 -7.06 -10.92 2.68
N GLU A 6 -6.19 -11.63 1.98
CA GLU A 6 -4.85 -11.10 1.69
C GLU A 6 -5.01 -9.74 1.00
N TRP A 7 -4.41 -8.70 1.59
CA TRP A 7 -4.80 -7.33 1.28
C TRP A 7 -4.48 -6.94 -0.17
N LYS A 8 -3.42 -7.50 -0.77
CA LYS A 8 -3.06 -7.19 -2.17
C LYS A 8 -4.07 -7.78 -3.15
N HIS A 9 -4.49 -9.01 -2.90
CA HIS A 9 -5.57 -9.64 -3.63
C HIS A 9 -6.88 -8.85 -3.49
N GLY A 10 -7.25 -8.46 -2.26
CA GLY A 10 -8.45 -7.67 -2.02
C GLY A 10 -8.45 -6.30 -2.73
N VAL A 11 -7.27 -5.66 -2.82
CA VAL A 11 -7.10 -4.41 -3.60
C VAL A 11 -7.28 -4.67 -5.09
N CYS A 12 -6.66 -5.71 -5.64
CA CYS A 12 -6.78 -6.02 -7.08
C CYS A 12 -8.23 -6.38 -7.46
N ASP A 13 -8.90 -7.18 -6.63
CA ASP A 13 -10.32 -7.53 -6.82
C ASP A 13 -11.21 -6.27 -6.81
N ALA A 14 -11.06 -5.39 -5.83
CA ALA A 14 -11.82 -4.15 -5.74
C ALA A 14 -11.58 -3.18 -6.91
N LEU A 15 -10.41 -3.25 -7.55
CA LEU A 15 -10.06 -2.45 -8.72
C LEU A 15 -10.40 -3.15 -10.05
N GLY A 16 -10.92 -4.39 -10.02
CA GLY A 16 -11.19 -5.19 -11.20
C GLY A 16 -9.92 -5.60 -11.97
N TRP A 17 -8.79 -5.73 -11.28
CA TRP A 17 -7.51 -6.11 -11.86
C TRP A 17 -7.25 -7.61 -11.75
N PRO A 18 -6.45 -8.20 -12.66
CA PRO A 18 -6.02 -9.60 -12.55
C PRO A 18 -5.39 -9.89 -11.18
N HIS A 19 -5.73 -11.06 -10.62
CA HIS A 19 -5.31 -11.47 -9.27
C HIS A 19 -5.31 -13.00 -9.09
N ALA A 20 -5.25 -13.78 -10.18
CA ALA A 20 -5.37 -15.24 -10.11
C ALA A 20 -4.11 -15.90 -9.55
N ASP A 21 -2.95 -15.28 -9.76
CA ASP A 21 -1.66 -15.80 -9.31
C ASP A 21 -0.69 -14.70 -8.84
N GLN A 22 0.50 -15.11 -8.40
CA GLN A 22 1.53 -14.18 -7.95
C GLN A 22 2.07 -13.27 -9.07
N ALA A 23 2.01 -13.68 -10.33
CA ALA A 23 2.49 -12.89 -11.45
C ALA A 23 1.53 -11.71 -11.72
N ASP A 24 0.22 -11.95 -11.62
CA ASP A 24 -0.82 -10.93 -11.67
C ASP A 24 -0.64 -9.88 -10.56
N ILE A 25 -0.50 -10.35 -9.32
CA ILE A 25 -0.27 -9.47 -8.17
C ILE A 25 1.01 -8.66 -8.35
N ALA A 26 2.11 -9.29 -8.79
CA ALA A 26 3.36 -8.60 -9.06
C ALA A 26 3.23 -7.56 -10.18
N ALA A 27 2.44 -7.83 -11.23
CA ALA A 27 2.18 -6.88 -12.30
C ALA A 27 1.40 -5.65 -11.81
N ALA A 28 0.39 -5.84 -10.96
CA ALA A 28 -0.36 -4.75 -10.33
C ALA A 28 0.57 -3.82 -9.52
N TRP A 29 1.44 -4.37 -8.68
CA TRP A 29 2.38 -3.56 -7.88
C TRP A 29 3.46 -2.89 -8.72
N ARG A 30 3.97 -3.56 -9.76
CA ARG A 30 4.88 -2.92 -10.72
C ARG A 30 4.21 -1.73 -11.41
N ARG A 31 2.95 -1.88 -11.82
CA ARG A 31 2.16 -0.79 -12.42
C ARG A 31 2.05 0.38 -11.46
N ILE A 32 1.60 0.18 -10.22
CA ILE A 32 1.48 1.25 -9.21
C ILE A 32 2.83 1.93 -8.96
N ARG A 33 3.88 1.16 -8.68
CA ARG A 33 5.22 1.69 -8.39
C ARG A 33 5.80 2.48 -9.57
N SER A 34 5.46 2.13 -10.81
CA SER A 34 5.94 2.85 -12.00
C SER A 34 5.31 4.25 -12.19
N GLN A 35 4.24 4.58 -11.45
CA GLN A 35 3.56 5.87 -11.59
C GLN A 35 4.26 7.01 -10.83
N VAL A 36 5.20 6.70 -9.93
CA VAL A 36 5.89 7.67 -9.08
C VAL A 36 7.39 7.54 -9.30
N ARG A 37 8.06 8.62 -9.70
CA ARG A 37 9.51 8.61 -9.96
C ARG A 37 10.29 9.06 -8.74
N ASP A 38 9.79 10.07 -8.04
CA ASP A 38 10.34 10.57 -6.79
C ASP A 38 9.23 11.18 -5.91
N TRP A 39 9.61 11.63 -4.71
CA TRP A 39 8.68 12.16 -3.72
C TRP A 39 7.97 13.45 -4.18
N THR A 40 8.49 14.17 -5.17
CA THR A 40 7.85 15.39 -5.70
C THR A 40 6.65 15.09 -6.60
N ASP A 41 6.51 13.86 -7.08
CA ASP A 41 5.30 13.41 -7.81
C ASP A 41 4.10 13.19 -6.84
N LEU A 42 4.30 13.28 -5.52
CA LEU A 42 3.26 13.12 -4.50
C LEU A 42 2.84 14.44 -3.86
N GLU A 43 1.58 14.54 -3.46
CA GLU A 43 1.10 15.67 -2.67
C GLU A 43 1.80 15.68 -1.29
N PRO A 44 2.33 16.83 -0.81
CA PRO A 44 3.01 16.90 0.49
C PRO A 44 2.14 16.42 1.66
N ALA A 45 0.83 16.66 1.58
CA ALA A 45 -0.13 16.19 2.59
C ALA A 45 -0.19 14.65 2.67
N LEU A 46 -0.05 13.95 1.54
CA LEU A 46 -0.02 12.49 1.52
C LEU A 46 1.23 11.95 2.21
N ILE A 47 2.39 12.55 1.93
CA ILE A 47 3.66 12.15 2.55
C ILE A 47 3.56 12.30 4.07
N GLY A 48 3.10 13.44 4.56
CA GLY A 48 2.95 13.67 6.01
C GLY A 48 2.01 12.67 6.68
N ARG A 49 0.88 12.32 6.04
CA ARG A 49 -0.06 11.31 6.57
C ARG A 49 0.53 9.90 6.60
N VAL A 50 1.39 9.56 5.66
CA VAL A 50 2.08 8.26 5.64
C VAL A 50 3.10 8.18 6.77
N GLU A 51 3.88 9.24 7.01
CA GLU A 51 4.82 9.30 8.14
C GLU A 51 4.09 9.15 9.48
N GLU A 52 2.99 9.88 9.69
CA GLU A 52 2.18 9.76 10.91
C GLU A 52 1.62 8.33 11.11
N LEU A 53 1.24 7.66 10.01
CA LEU A 53 0.78 6.27 10.07
C LEU A 53 1.92 5.31 10.42
N ILE A 54 3.11 5.52 9.85
CA ILE A 54 4.31 4.73 10.18
C ILE A 54 4.60 4.90 11.67
N ASP A 55 4.70 6.13 12.16
CA ASP A 55 4.95 6.44 13.56
C ASP A 55 3.94 5.73 14.47
N PHE A 56 2.65 5.80 14.14
CA PHE A 56 1.58 5.15 14.90
C PHE A 56 1.76 3.63 15.00
N VAL A 57 2.14 2.94 13.91
CA VAL A 57 2.28 1.47 13.92
C VAL A 57 3.63 0.99 14.43
N THR A 58 4.65 1.86 14.44
CA THR A 58 6.02 1.51 14.89
C THR A 58 6.34 1.98 16.30
N GLN A 59 5.45 2.72 16.95
CA GLN A 59 5.62 3.10 18.36
C GLN A 59 5.92 1.84 19.20
N PRO A 60 6.99 1.85 20.02
CA PRO A 60 7.23 0.77 20.96
C PRO A 60 6.00 0.65 21.87
N ALA A 61 5.54 -0.58 22.10
CA ALA A 61 4.58 -0.82 23.17
C ALA A 61 5.22 -0.26 24.45
N GLY A 62 4.56 0.72 25.07
CA GLY A 62 5.15 1.52 26.14
C GLY A 62 5.89 0.66 27.16
N ASP A 63 7.07 1.12 27.56
CA ASP A 63 7.77 0.58 28.71
C ASP A 63 6.90 0.84 29.96
N GLU A 64 6.02 -0.10 30.29
CA GLU A 64 5.39 -0.29 31.60
C GLU A 64 5.73 -1.68 32.15
#